data_AF-A0A0L7LLI5-F1
#
_entry.id   AF-A0A0L7LLI5-F1
#
_cell.length_a   1.000
_cell.length_b   1.000
_cell.length_c   1.000
_cell.angle_alpha   90.00
_cell.angle_beta   90.00
_cell.angle_gamma   90.00
#
_symmetry.space_group_name_H-M   'P 1'
#
loop_
_entity.id
_entity.type
_entity.pdbx_description
1 polymer ?
#
loop_
_entity_poly.entity_id
_entity_poly.type
_entity_poly.pdbx_seq_one_letter_code
_entity_poly.pdbx_strand_id
1 'polypeptide(L)'
;MAHSGRSKFESCPNIEDLNLNKCKKITDQTCQALGRRCSKLQRINVDSCPSITDISLKALSDGCPAITDESIVRLGPKMRRLCLSGCARLSDASLLALAARCPDLQTLQLAQCAQLTDIGFQALARSCRLLERMDLEECVLISDTTLVHLAMGCPRLEKLLITDYGIRQLSLSPCAAEHLTVLGLDNCPLVTDGALEHLTSCHNLQLIELYDCQMVSRNAIRKLRVHAYFAPVTPPAGGAARTRYCRCCNIL
;
A
#
# COMPACT_ATOMS: atom_id res chain seq x y z
N MET A 1 -29.66 5.20 27.88
CA MET A 1 -30.81 5.51 27.01
C MET A 1 -30.42 5.20 25.58
N ALA A 2 -31.20 4.33 24.93
CA ALA A 2 -30.93 3.79 23.61
C ALA A 2 -31.14 4.84 22.51
N HIS A 3 -30.11 5.09 21.69
CA HIS A 3 -30.31 5.67 20.36
C HIS A 3 -30.09 4.59 19.31
N SER A 4 -31.22 4.22 18.70
CA SER A 4 -31.42 3.48 17.46
C SER A 4 -30.22 3.51 16.50
N GLY A 5 -29.77 2.31 16.11
CA GLY A 5 -28.76 2.06 15.09
C GLY A 5 -29.23 2.39 13.67
N ARG A 6 -29.39 3.68 13.36
CA ARG A 6 -29.28 4.16 11.98
C ARG A 6 -27.81 4.31 11.65
N SER A 7 -27.31 3.59 10.66
CA SER A 7 -25.93 3.78 10.21
C SER A 7 -25.81 5.22 9.69
N LYS A 8 -24.89 6.02 10.23
CA LYS A 8 -24.70 7.45 9.87
C LYS A 8 -24.51 7.69 8.35
N PHE A 9 -24.26 6.63 7.58
CA PHE A 9 -24.02 6.66 6.15
C PHE A 9 -25.28 6.57 5.28
N GLU A 10 -26.48 6.47 5.88
CA GLU A 10 -27.76 6.57 5.13
C GLU A 10 -27.93 7.89 4.40
N SER A 11 -27.30 8.97 4.88
CA SER A 11 -27.43 10.32 4.31
C SER A 11 -26.33 10.72 3.34
N CYS A 12 -25.35 9.85 3.03
CA CYS A 12 -24.14 10.22 2.30
C CYS A 12 -23.81 9.30 1.10
N PRO A 13 -24.73 9.09 0.13
CA PRO A 13 -24.52 8.12 -0.96
C PRO A 13 -23.43 8.53 -1.97
N ASN A 14 -23.03 9.81 -1.97
CA ASN A 14 -22.07 10.39 -2.91
C ASN A 14 -20.66 10.54 -2.33
N ILE A 15 -20.37 9.99 -1.15
CA ILE A 15 -19.02 10.05 -0.59
C ILE A 15 -18.04 9.33 -1.53
N GLU A 16 -16.97 10.04 -1.91
CA GLU A 16 -15.86 9.51 -2.70
C GLU A 16 -14.59 9.34 -1.87
N ASP A 17 -14.43 10.15 -0.83
CA ASP A 17 -13.26 10.18 0.06
C ASP A 17 -13.72 10.17 1.52
N LEU A 18 -13.17 9.24 2.30
CA LEU A 18 -13.53 9.06 3.70
C LEU A 18 -12.30 8.72 4.54
N ASN A 19 -12.00 9.57 5.51
CA ASN A 19 -10.95 9.34 6.49
C ASN A 19 -11.51 8.95 7.86
N LEU A 20 -11.16 7.75 8.32
CA LEU A 20 -11.53 7.15 9.61
C LEU A 20 -10.29 6.72 10.42
N ASN A 21 -9.11 7.26 10.11
CA ASN A 21 -7.85 6.96 10.80
C ASN A 21 -7.99 7.00 12.34
N LYS A 22 -7.41 6.00 13.01
CA LYS A 22 -7.40 5.85 14.48
C LYS A 22 -8.78 5.82 15.14
N CYS A 23 -9.87 5.65 14.37
CA CYS A 23 -11.20 5.56 14.93
C CYS A 23 -11.43 4.21 15.63
N LYS A 24 -11.13 4.13 16.93
CA LYS A 24 -11.25 2.88 17.71
C LYS A 24 -12.66 2.27 17.79
N LYS A 25 -13.70 3.01 17.40
CA LYS A 25 -15.11 2.57 17.42
C LYS A 25 -15.60 2.02 16.08
N ILE A 26 -14.82 2.12 15.00
CA ILE A 26 -15.23 1.54 13.71
C ILE A 26 -15.01 0.04 13.76
N THR A 27 -15.92 -0.70 13.12
CA THR A 27 -15.93 -2.16 13.05
C THR A 27 -16.34 -2.61 11.66
N ASP A 28 -16.32 -3.91 11.40
CA ASP A 28 -16.81 -4.47 10.14
C ASP A 28 -18.24 -4.06 9.76
N GLN A 29 -19.11 -3.78 10.75
CA GLN A 29 -20.46 -3.26 10.49
C GLN A 29 -20.44 -1.86 9.84
N THR A 30 -19.45 -1.04 10.18
CA THR A 30 -19.25 0.28 9.57
C THR A 30 -18.91 0.11 8.09
N CYS A 31 -17.97 -0.77 7.77
CA CYS A 31 -17.55 -1.06 6.41
C CYS A 31 -18.66 -1.74 5.58
N GLN A 32 -19.50 -2.58 6.20
CA GLN A 32 -20.70 -3.11 5.56
C GLN A 32 -21.71 -2.02 5.21
N ALA A 33 -21.95 -1.06 6.10
CA ALA A 33 -22.82 0.06 5.81
C ALA A 33 -22.26 0.93 4.66
N LEU A 34 -20.95 1.16 4.66
CA LEU A 34 -20.25 1.89 3.59
C LEU A 34 -20.35 1.18 2.26
N GLY A 35 -19.97 -0.10 2.18
CA GLY A 35 -20.05 -0.89 0.95
C GLY A 35 -21.46 -0.94 0.35
N ARG A 36 -22.48 -1.05 1.20
CA ARG A 36 -23.90 -1.09 0.78
C ARG A 36 -24.47 0.23 0.29
N ARG A 37 -23.86 1.37 0.62
CA ARG A 37 -24.50 2.70 0.44
C ARG A 37 -23.64 3.72 -0.29
N CYS A 38 -22.32 3.57 -0.26
CA CYS A 38 -21.35 4.50 -0.81
C CYS A 38 -20.70 3.92 -2.06
N SER A 39 -21.48 3.69 -3.12
CA SER A 39 -20.99 3.09 -4.38
C SER A 39 -19.98 3.96 -5.13
N LYS A 40 -19.90 5.26 -4.79
CA LYS A 40 -18.92 6.20 -5.35
C LYS A 40 -17.62 6.27 -4.56
N LEU A 41 -17.46 5.48 -3.49
CA LEU A 41 -16.25 5.52 -2.66
C LEU A 41 -15.01 5.11 -3.47
N GLN A 42 -14.01 5.99 -3.48
CA GLN A 42 -12.74 5.79 -4.20
C GLN A 42 -11.53 5.84 -3.28
N ARG A 43 -11.64 6.55 -2.16
CA ARG A 43 -10.58 6.73 -1.19
C ARG A 43 -11.11 6.44 0.21
N ILE A 44 -10.48 5.51 0.90
CA ILE A 44 -10.78 5.28 2.31
C ILE A 44 -9.50 5.06 3.10
N ASN A 45 -9.44 5.71 4.26
CA ASN A 45 -8.37 5.55 5.23
C ASN A 45 -8.94 4.99 6.54
N VAL A 46 -8.55 3.77 6.88
CA VAL A 46 -8.91 3.11 8.15
C VAL A 46 -7.65 2.72 8.94
N ASP A 47 -6.53 3.44 8.72
CA ASP A 47 -5.28 3.17 9.43
C ASP A 47 -5.50 3.15 10.95
N SER A 48 -4.84 2.19 11.60
CA SER A 48 -4.82 2.02 13.05
C SER A 48 -6.22 1.80 13.64
N CYS A 49 -7.11 1.15 12.89
CA CYS A 49 -8.43 0.75 13.35
C CYS A 49 -8.44 -0.75 13.71
N PRO A 50 -8.32 -1.11 15.01
CA PRO A 50 -8.00 -2.47 15.44
C PRO A 50 -9.14 -3.48 15.24
N SER A 51 -10.35 -3.00 15.00
CA SER A 51 -11.55 -3.83 14.79
C SER A 51 -11.91 -3.99 13.31
N ILE A 52 -11.03 -3.57 12.40
CA ILE A 52 -11.13 -3.84 10.96
C ILE A 52 -10.49 -5.18 10.67
N THR A 53 -11.23 -6.06 10.01
CA THR A 53 -10.80 -7.41 9.60
C THR A 53 -11.04 -7.64 8.11
N ASP A 54 -10.75 -8.84 7.62
CA ASP A 54 -11.07 -9.25 6.24
C ASP A 54 -12.56 -9.06 5.89
N ILE A 55 -13.45 -9.15 6.87
CA ILE A 55 -14.90 -8.92 6.68
C ILE A 55 -15.15 -7.48 6.23
N SER A 56 -14.47 -6.50 6.81
CA SER A 56 -14.56 -5.10 6.39
C SER A 56 -14.18 -4.94 4.94
N LEU A 57 -13.05 -5.53 4.52
CA LEU A 57 -12.56 -5.35 3.16
C LEU A 57 -13.41 -6.08 2.14
N LYS A 58 -13.86 -7.29 2.44
CA LYS A 58 -14.84 -7.97 1.60
C LYS A 58 -16.09 -7.13 1.43
N ALA A 59 -16.60 -6.55 2.51
CA ALA A 59 -17.80 -5.72 2.43
C ALA A 59 -17.59 -4.43 1.65
N LEU A 60 -16.42 -3.79 1.77
CA LEU A 60 -16.06 -2.64 0.95
C LEU A 60 -15.91 -3.05 -0.52
N SER A 61 -15.22 -4.16 -0.81
CA SER A 61 -14.92 -4.62 -2.17
C SER A 61 -16.14 -5.15 -2.93
N ASP A 62 -17.08 -5.78 -2.23
CA ASP A 62 -18.29 -6.34 -2.84
C ASP A 62 -19.22 -5.22 -3.34
N GLY A 63 -19.12 -4.02 -2.78
CA GLY A 63 -19.98 -2.88 -3.11
C GLY A 63 -21.42 -3.14 -2.67
N CYS A 64 -22.40 -2.59 -3.38
CA CYS A 64 -23.82 -2.79 -3.07
C CYS A 64 -24.26 -4.21 -3.45
N PRO A 65 -24.49 -5.15 -2.50
CA PRO A 65 -24.84 -6.53 -2.81
C PRO A 65 -26.31 -6.69 -3.22
N ALA A 66 -27.12 -5.63 -3.09
CA ALA A 66 -28.56 -5.65 -3.35
C ALA A 66 -28.93 -5.52 -4.84
N ILE A 67 -27.94 -5.46 -5.74
CA ILE A 67 -28.14 -5.39 -7.18
C ILE A 67 -27.68 -6.72 -7.76
N THR A 68 -28.61 -7.66 -7.89
CA THR A 68 -28.38 -9.07 -8.23
C THR A 68 -28.43 -9.37 -9.73
N ASP A 69 -28.57 -8.36 -10.59
CA ASP A 69 -28.51 -8.58 -12.04
C ASP A 69 -27.08 -8.96 -12.44
N GLU A 70 -26.92 -10.20 -12.92
CA GLU A 70 -25.67 -10.80 -13.39
C GLU A 70 -24.96 -9.97 -14.48
N SER A 71 -25.65 -9.01 -15.08
CA SER A 71 -25.10 -8.05 -16.05
C SER A 71 -24.23 -6.94 -15.42
N ILE A 72 -24.19 -6.83 -14.08
CA ILE A 72 -23.53 -5.73 -13.37
C ILE A 72 -22.34 -6.20 -12.52
N VAL A 73 -21.51 -7.05 -13.11
CA VAL A 73 -20.23 -7.53 -12.53
C VAL A 73 -19.28 -6.39 -12.11
N ARG A 74 -19.57 -5.14 -12.49
CA ARG A 74 -18.73 -3.93 -12.29
C ARG A 74 -19.28 -2.88 -11.31
N LEU A 75 -20.22 -3.22 -10.43
CA LEU A 75 -20.63 -2.31 -9.34
C LEU A 75 -19.76 -2.40 -8.08
N GLY A 76 -18.61 -3.09 -8.16
CA GLY A 76 -17.56 -2.93 -7.16
C GLY A 76 -17.13 -1.46 -7.05
N PRO A 77 -16.68 -0.99 -5.88
CA PRO A 77 -16.25 0.39 -5.73
C PRO A 77 -15.13 0.71 -6.72
N LYS A 78 -15.12 1.95 -7.23
CA LYS A 78 -13.98 2.52 -7.98
C LYS A 78 -12.82 2.84 -7.05
N MET A 79 -12.47 1.90 -6.19
CA MET A 79 -11.45 2.08 -5.15
C MET A 79 -10.11 2.32 -5.84
N ARG A 80 -9.58 3.53 -5.65
CA ARG A 80 -8.29 3.95 -6.20
C ARG A 80 -7.24 4.05 -5.11
N ARG A 81 -7.62 4.46 -3.89
CA ARG A 81 -6.67 4.66 -2.80
C ARG A 81 -7.20 4.06 -1.50
N LEU A 82 -6.42 3.19 -0.90
CA LEU A 82 -6.81 2.48 0.31
C LEU A 82 -5.64 2.51 1.30
N CYS A 83 -5.91 2.98 2.52
CA CYS A 83 -4.96 2.94 3.62
C CYS A 83 -5.48 2.03 4.73
N LEU A 84 -4.71 0.98 5.01
CA LEU A 84 -5.00 -0.12 5.92
C LEU A 84 -3.87 -0.35 6.93
N SER A 85 -2.93 0.58 7.00
CA SER A 85 -1.78 0.47 7.88
C SER A 85 -2.22 0.23 9.33
N GLY A 86 -1.48 -0.58 10.08
CA GLY A 86 -1.78 -0.90 11.47
C GLY A 86 -3.04 -1.76 11.69
N CYS A 87 -3.75 -2.19 10.64
CA CYS A 87 -4.83 -3.18 10.75
C CYS A 87 -4.23 -4.59 10.90
N ALA A 88 -3.85 -4.94 12.13
CA ALA A 88 -3.13 -6.19 12.44
C ALA A 88 -3.93 -7.49 12.23
N ARG A 89 -5.24 -7.40 11.95
CA ARG A 89 -6.14 -8.55 11.76
C ARG A 89 -6.46 -8.85 10.29
N LEU A 90 -5.80 -8.18 9.36
CA LEU A 90 -5.93 -8.46 7.93
C LEU A 90 -5.07 -9.66 7.55
N SER A 91 -5.62 -10.57 6.76
CA SER A 91 -4.92 -11.71 6.17
C SER A 91 -4.89 -11.63 4.65
N ASP A 92 -4.30 -12.60 3.97
CA ASP A 92 -4.32 -12.65 2.50
C ASP A 92 -5.74 -12.66 1.92
N ALA A 93 -6.75 -13.13 2.67
CA ALA A 93 -8.14 -13.07 2.24
C ALA A 93 -8.60 -11.63 1.92
N SER A 94 -8.09 -10.63 2.65
CA SER A 94 -8.27 -9.21 2.34
C SER A 94 -7.71 -8.84 0.98
N LEU A 95 -6.48 -9.25 0.67
CA LEU A 95 -5.81 -8.93 -0.59
C LEU A 95 -6.45 -9.65 -1.78
N LEU A 96 -6.92 -10.89 -1.58
CA LEU A 96 -7.69 -11.63 -2.59
C LEU A 96 -9.02 -10.93 -2.91
N ALA A 97 -9.73 -10.43 -1.90
CA ALA A 97 -10.97 -9.68 -2.11
C ALA A 97 -10.74 -8.38 -2.91
N LEU A 98 -9.68 -7.64 -2.57
CA LEU A 98 -9.26 -6.46 -3.32
C LEU A 98 -8.88 -6.82 -4.77
N ALA A 99 -8.07 -7.87 -4.97
CA ALA A 99 -7.65 -8.32 -6.29
C ALA A 99 -8.84 -8.73 -7.17
N ALA A 100 -9.88 -9.34 -6.60
CA ALA A 100 -11.04 -9.78 -7.36
C ALA A 100 -11.98 -8.63 -7.79
N ARG A 101 -11.99 -7.52 -7.05
CA ARG A 101 -13.06 -6.51 -7.17
C ARG A 101 -12.58 -5.07 -7.37
N CYS A 102 -11.30 -4.78 -7.13
CA CYS A 102 -10.72 -3.44 -7.20
C CYS A 102 -9.54 -3.38 -8.22
N PRO A 103 -9.78 -3.63 -9.52
CA PRO A 103 -8.71 -3.61 -10.54
C PRO A 103 -8.12 -2.20 -10.76
N ASP A 104 -8.88 -1.16 -10.42
CA ASP A 104 -8.50 0.25 -10.59
C ASP A 104 -7.66 0.82 -9.42
N LEU A 105 -7.19 -0.04 -8.51
CA LEU A 105 -6.42 0.37 -7.35
C LEU A 105 -5.08 0.97 -7.77
N GLN A 106 -4.80 2.19 -7.32
CA GLN A 106 -3.60 2.98 -7.64
C GLN A 106 -2.68 3.14 -6.43
N THR A 107 -3.24 3.22 -5.22
CA THR A 107 -2.48 3.40 -3.98
C THR A 107 -2.98 2.45 -2.91
N LEU A 108 -2.07 1.65 -2.35
CA LEU A 108 -2.38 0.70 -1.29
C LEU A 108 -1.33 0.80 -0.18
N GLN A 109 -1.74 1.23 1.01
CA GLN A 109 -0.85 1.32 2.17
C GLN A 109 -1.19 0.22 3.18
N LEU A 110 -0.22 -0.65 3.47
CA LEU A 110 -0.37 -1.86 4.29
C LEU A 110 0.69 -1.95 5.39
N ALA A 111 1.35 -0.84 5.71
CA ALA A 111 2.39 -0.84 6.73
C ALA A 111 1.89 -1.45 8.06
N GLN A 112 2.72 -2.26 8.71
CA GLN A 112 2.42 -2.93 9.99
C GLN A 112 1.29 -3.97 9.91
N CYS A 113 0.90 -4.43 8.72
CA CYS A 113 -0.01 -5.57 8.54
C CYS A 113 0.77 -6.89 8.60
N ALA A 114 1.06 -7.35 9.81
CA ALA A 114 1.98 -8.46 10.08
C ALA A 114 1.49 -9.87 9.71
N GLN A 115 0.27 -10.03 9.18
CA GLN A 115 -0.32 -11.32 8.81
C GLN A 115 -0.47 -11.51 7.30
N LEU A 116 0.00 -10.55 6.50
CA LEU A 116 -0.01 -10.62 5.03
C LEU A 116 1.22 -11.34 4.51
N THR A 117 1.03 -12.23 3.54
CA THR A 117 2.10 -13.05 2.94
C THR A 117 2.17 -12.84 1.44
N ASP A 118 3.18 -13.45 0.81
CA ASP A 118 3.38 -13.41 -0.65
C ASP A 118 2.14 -13.86 -1.46
N ILE A 119 1.29 -14.72 -0.90
CA ILE A 119 0.09 -15.24 -1.57
C ILE A 119 -0.89 -14.10 -1.89
N GLY A 120 -1.14 -13.22 -0.91
CA GLY A 120 -2.06 -12.10 -1.10
C GLY A 120 -1.51 -11.09 -2.11
N PHE A 121 -0.20 -10.81 -2.08
CA PHE A 121 0.44 -9.90 -3.04
C PHE A 121 0.52 -10.49 -4.46
N GLN A 122 0.69 -11.81 -4.60
CA GLN A 122 0.58 -12.48 -5.89
C GLN A 122 -0.79 -12.24 -6.54
N ALA A 123 -1.87 -12.35 -5.76
CA ALA A 123 -3.22 -12.09 -6.24
C ALA A 123 -3.38 -10.63 -6.69
N LEU A 124 -2.93 -9.67 -5.87
CA LEU A 124 -2.96 -8.25 -6.22
C LEU A 124 -2.18 -7.95 -7.51
N ALA A 125 -0.97 -8.47 -7.64
CA ALA A 125 -0.13 -8.24 -8.80
C ALA A 125 -0.79 -8.72 -10.10
N ARG A 126 -1.55 -9.81 -10.07
CA ARG A 126 -2.24 -10.33 -11.26
C ARG A 126 -3.38 -9.42 -11.73
N SER A 127 -4.10 -8.80 -10.80
CA SER A 127 -5.34 -8.08 -11.07
C SER A 127 -5.22 -6.55 -11.07
N CYS A 128 -4.46 -5.98 -10.15
CA CYS A 128 -4.39 -4.55 -9.90
C CYS A 128 -3.23 -3.89 -10.67
N ARG A 129 -3.26 -3.99 -12.00
CA ARG A 129 -2.17 -3.51 -12.88
C ARG A 129 -1.98 -1.99 -12.91
N LEU A 130 -2.90 -1.23 -12.31
CA LEU A 130 -2.85 0.22 -12.18
C LEU A 130 -2.21 0.70 -10.87
N LEU A 131 -1.68 -0.21 -10.05
CA LEU A 131 -0.98 0.15 -8.83
C LEU A 131 0.25 1.03 -9.12
N GLU A 132 0.26 2.21 -8.52
CA GLU A 132 1.32 3.22 -8.63
C GLU A 132 2.12 3.36 -7.33
N ARG A 133 1.48 3.17 -6.18
CA ARG A 133 2.07 3.43 -4.86
C ARG A 133 1.72 2.31 -3.88
N MET A 134 2.73 1.72 -3.27
CA MET A 134 2.55 0.68 -2.26
C MET A 134 3.48 0.90 -1.06
N ASP A 135 2.94 0.69 0.14
CA ASP A 135 3.71 0.77 1.38
C ASP A 135 3.59 -0.55 2.14
N LEU A 136 4.72 -1.24 2.29
CA LEU A 136 4.86 -2.57 2.90
C LEU A 136 5.76 -2.54 4.15
N GLU A 137 5.99 -1.36 4.74
CA GLU A 137 6.83 -1.22 5.93
C GLU A 137 6.33 -2.13 7.08
N GLU A 138 7.24 -2.85 7.75
CA GLU A 138 6.91 -3.77 8.85
C GLU A 138 5.89 -4.89 8.49
N CYS A 139 5.71 -5.23 7.21
CA CYS A 139 5.07 -6.48 6.79
C CYS A 139 6.08 -7.63 6.91
N VAL A 140 6.13 -8.29 8.07
CA VAL A 140 7.22 -9.23 8.42
C VAL A 140 7.16 -10.60 7.73
N LEU A 141 6.05 -10.97 7.08
CA LEU A 141 5.85 -12.29 6.45
C LEU A 141 5.97 -12.26 4.92
N ILE A 142 6.37 -11.14 4.32
CA ILE A 142 6.63 -11.05 2.87
C ILE A 142 8.08 -11.42 2.55
N SER A 143 8.29 -12.00 1.38
CA SER A 143 9.60 -12.32 0.81
C SER A 143 9.75 -11.68 -0.58
N ASP A 144 10.81 -12.04 -1.30
CA ASP A 144 11.03 -11.64 -2.69
C ASP A 144 9.93 -12.05 -3.63
N THR A 145 9.21 -13.11 -3.27
CA THR A 145 8.10 -13.59 -4.06
C THR A 145 7.06 -12.46 -4.22
N THR A 146 6.80 -11.67 -3.18
CA THR A 146 5.97 -10.45 -3.27
C THR A 146 6.51 -9.47 -4.30
N LEU A 147 7.80 -9.15 -4.22
CA LEU A 147 8.42 -8.13 -5.08
C LEU A 147 8.48 -8.56 -6.54
N VAL A 148 8.82 -9.82 -6.80
CA VAL A 148 8.80 -10.43 -8.13
C VAL A 148 7.39 -10.38 -8.71
N HIS A 149 6.37 -10.73 -7.92
CA HIS A 149 4.99 -10.63 -8.39
C HIS A 149 4.62 -9.19 -8.72
N LEU A 150 4.89 -8.24 -7.82
CA LEU A 150 4.58 -6.81 -8.06
C LEU A 150 5.32 -6.25 -9.28
N ALA A 151 6.60 -6.56 -9.46
CA ALA A 151 7.38 -6.12 -10.61
C ALA A 151 6.82 -6.65 -11.95
N MET A 152 6.38 -7.91 -11.99
CA MET A 152 5.79 -8.50 -13.20
C MET A 152 4.34 -8.06 -13.43
N GLY A 153 3.58 -7.81 -12.37
CA GLY A 153 2.14 -7.58 -12.41
C GLY A 153 1.71 -6.11 -12.43
N CYS A 154 2.54 -5.21 -11.88
CA CYS A 154 2.21 -3.80 -11.66
C CYS A 154 3.19 -2.89 -12.42
N PRO A 155 3.06 -2.76 -13.75
CA PRO A 155 4.01 -1.99 -14.59
C PRO A 155 4.00 -0.48 -14.33
N ARG A 156 3.05 0.03 -13.53
CA ARG A 156 2.94 1.44 -13.16
C ARG A 156 3.45 1.74 -11.76
N LEU A 157 4.03 0.77 -11.07
CA LEU A 157 4.46 0.96 -9.69
C LEU A 157 5.67 1.91 -9.65
N GLU A 158 5.44 3.12 -9.15
CA GLU A 158 6.44 4.20 -9.06
C GLU A 158 7.04 4.30 -7.66
N LYS A 159 6.23 4.10 -6.61
CA LYS A 159 6.66 4.30 -5.21
C LYS A 159 6.43 3.05 -4.38
N LEU A 160 7.51 2.46 -3.87
CA LEU A 160 7.49 1.29 -2.99
C LEU A 160 8.30 1.58 -1.72
N LEU A 161 7.64 1.63 -0.55
CA LEU A 161 8.33 1.76 0.74
C LEU A 161 8.70 0.37 1.29
N ILE A 162 10.00 0.14 1.52
CA ILE A 162 10.57 -1.16 1.93
C ILE A 162 11.80 -1.00 2.86
N THR A 163 12.22 -2.08 3.52
CA THR A 163 13.40 -2.13 4.42
C THR A 163 14.65 -2.70 3.71
N ASP A 164 15.83 -2.56 4.33
CA ASP A 164 17.10 -3.18 3.87
C ASP A 164 16.98 -4.67 3.60
N TYR A 165 16.28 -5.38 4.47
CA TYR A 165 16.05 -6.81 4.30
C TYR A 165 15.26 -7.09 3.02
N GLY A 166 14.21 -6.32 2.73
CA GLY A 166 13.45 -6.47 1.50
C GLY A 166 14.27 -6.15 0.24
N ILE A 167 15.18 -5.18 0.30
CA ILE A 167 16.08 -4.86 -0.81
C ILE A 167 17.16 -5.93 -1.01
N ARG A 168 17.71 -6.47 0.08
CA ARG A 168 18.65 -7.61 0.03
C ARG A 168 18.07 -8.76 -0.74
N GLN A 169 16.88 -9.15 -0.34
CA GLN A 169 16.20 -10.29 -0.90
C GLN A 169 15.90 -9.97 -2.40
N LEU A 170 15.36 -8.78 -2.71
CA LEU A 170 15.07 -8.36 -4.10
C LEU A 170 16.29 -8.52 -5.02
N SER A 171 17.47 -8.14 -4.54
CA SER A 171 18.72 -8.25 -5.29
C SER A 171 19.19 -9.68 -5.57
N LEU A 172 18.72 -10.67 -4.80
CA LEU A 172 19.04 -12.09 -4.98
C LEU A 172 18.13 -12.75 -6.04
N SER A 173 17.06 -12.07 -6.47
CA SER A 173 16.15 -12.58 -7.48
C SER A 173 16.77 -12.51 -8.89
N PRO A 174 16.80 -13.62 -9.65
CA PRO A 174 17.28 -13.63 -11.03
C PRO A 174 16.52 -12.64 -11.94
N CYS A 175 15.22 -12.45 -11.67
CA CYS A 175 14.38 -11.54 -12.45
C CYS A 175 14.76 -10.08 -12.19
N ALA A 176 14.98 -9.70 -10.93
CA ALA A 176 15.38 -8.35 -10.58
C ALA A 176 16.77 -8.01 -11.13
N ALA A 177 17.68 -8.98 -11.18
CA ALA A 177 18.98 -8.82 -11.80
C ALA A 177 18.85 -8.39 -13.28
N GLU A 178 17.96 -9.06 -14.03
CA GLU A 178 17.79 -8.88 -15.47
C GLU A 178 16.78 -7.80 -15.90
N HIS A 179 15.82 -7.42 -15.08
CA HIS A 179 14.68 -6.59 -15.55
C HIS A 179 14.47 -5.29 -14.77
N LEU A 180 15.07 -5.16 -13.58
CA LEU A 180 14.87 -3.96 -12.77
C LEU A 180 15.67 -2.80 -13.35
N THR A 181 14.99 -1.74 -13.79
CA THR A 181 15.60 -0.56 -14.44
C THR A 181 15.44 0.71 -13.62
N VAL A 182 14.33 0.84 -12.89
CA VAL A 182 14.02 1.99 -12.03
C VAL A 182 13.58 1.47 -10.67
N LEU A 183 14.13 2.00 -9.59
CA LEU A 183 13.73 1.68 -8.22
C LEU A 183 13.55 2.95 -7.39
N GLY A 184 12.30 3.25 -7.01
CA GLY A 184 11.98 4.37 -6.14
C GLY A 184 11.94 3.97 -4.66
N LEU A 185 12.91 4.43 -3.87
CA LEU A 185 13.00 4.22 -2.42
C LEU A 185 12.84 5.54 -1.64
N ASP A 186 12.34 6.58 -2.28
CA ASP A 186 12.13 7.89 -1.65
C ASP A 186 11.39 7.78 -0.32
N ASN A 187 11.94 8.42 0.70
CA ASN A 187 11.44 8.49 2.06
C ASN A 187 11.35 7.13 2.75
N CYS A 188 12.26 6.20 2.43
CA CYS A 188 12.47 4.99 3.21
C CYS A 188 13.51 5.27 4.33
N PRO A 189 13.09 5.64 5.56
CA PRO A 189 14.02 5.99 6.64
C PRO A 189 14.81 4.80 7.17
N LEU A 190 14.39 3.58 6.82
CA LEU A 190 15.01 2.31 7.21
C LEU A 190 15.95 1.76 6.14
N VAL A 191 16.05 2.41 4.98
CA VAL A 191 16.99 2.03 3.93
C VAL A 191 18.35 2.62 4.26
N THR A 192 19.37 1.78 4.37
CA THR A 192 20.75 2.14 4.70
C THR A 192 21.70 1.82 3.55
N ASP A 193 22.99 2.12 3.73
CA ASP A 193 24.05 1.70 2.81
C ASP A 193 24.03 0.19 2.51
N GLY A 194 23.61 -0.64 3.48
CA GLY A 194 23.53 -2.10 3.30
C GLY A 194 22.57 -2.51 2.17
N ALA A 195 21.41 -1.87 2.08
CA ALA A 195 20.48 -2.06 0.96
C ALA A 195 21.12 -1.82 -0.41
N LEU A 196 21.93 -0.77 -0.53
CA LEU A 196 22.59 -0.46 -1.79
C LEU A 196 23.67 -1.48 -2.15
N GLU A 197 24.40 -2.03 -1.18
CA GLU A 197 25.39 -3.07 -1.48
C GLU A 197 24.74 -4.30 -2.13
N HIS A 198 23.50 -4.59 -1.75
CA HIS A 198 22.72 -5.67 -2.34
C HIS A 198 22.33 -5.38 -3.79
N LEU A 199 21.87 -4.16 -4.11
CA LEU A 199 21.44 -3.78 -5.46
C LEU A 199 22.57 -3.79 -6.52
N THR A 200 23.83 -4.02 -6.14
CA THR A 200 24.94 -4.16 -7.08
C THR A 200 24.80 -5.37 -8.03
N SER A 201 23.99 -6.38 -7.66
CA SER A 201 23.66 -7.51 -8.54
C SER A 201 22.63 -7.15 -9.62
N CYS A 202 21.88 -6.06 -9.46
CA CYS A 202 20.90 -5.57 -10.43
C CYS A 202 21.56 -4.83 -11.58
N HIS A 203 22.20 -5.57 -12.49
CA HIS A 203 23.03 -5.03 -13.57
C HIS A 203 22.29 -4.16 -14.59
N ASN A 204 20.96 -4.27 -14.68
CA ASN A 204 20.13 -3.44 -15.55
C ASN A 204 19.50 -2.23 -14.84
N LEU A 205 19.79 -2.01 -13.55
CA LEU A 205 19.28 -0.85 -12.81
C LEU A 205 19.92 0.42 -13.36
N GLN A 206 19.11 1.38 -13.77
CA GLN A 206 19.53 2.63 -14.42
C GLN A 206 19.28 3.86 -13.53
N LEU A 207 18.18 3.84 -12.78
CA LEU A 207 17.72 4.94 -11.95
C LEU A 207 17.33 4.43 -10.57
N ILE A 208 17.82 5.09 -9.53
CA ILE A 208 17.36 4.90 -8.15
C ILE A 208 16.95 6.24 -7.55
N GLU A 209 15.76 6.30 -6.97
CA GLU A 209 15.26 7.48 -6.26
C GLU A 209 15.46 7.24 -4.76
N LEU A 210 16.22 8.11 -4.10
CA LEU A 210 16.67 7.97 -2.70
C LEU A 210 16.38 9.24 -1.88
N TYR A 211 15.40 10.04 -2.30
CA TYR A 211 15.06 11.29 -1.64
C TYR A 211 14.69 11.04 -0.17
N ASP A 212 15.25 11.81 0.76
CA ASP A 212 15.02 11.65 2.21
C ASP A 212 15.33 10.24 2.77
N CYS A 213 16.21 9.47 2.11
CA CYS A 213 16.85 8.28 2.71
C CYS A 213 18.04 8.70 3.58
N GLN A 214 17.74 9.17 4.80
CA GLN A 214 18.73 9.78 5.70
C GLN A 214 19.87 8.85 6.13
N MET A 215 19.67 7.53 6.01
CA MET A 215 20.65 6.50 6.39
C MET A 215 21.49 6.00 5.20
N VAL A 216 21.31 6.60 4.01
CA VAL A 216 22.09 6.32 2.80
C VAL A 216 23.16 7.38 2.56
N SER A 217 24.40 6.95 2.45
CA SER A 217 25.58 7.77 2.22
C SER A 217 25.87 7.96 0.73
N ARG A 218 26.52 9.08 0.38
CA ARG A 218 27.01 9.32 -0.99
C ARG A 218 28.02 8.26 -1.45
N ASN A 219 28.73 7.62 -0.52
CA ASN A 219 29.72 6.61 -0.86
C ASN A 219 29.06 5.31 -1.32
N ALA A 220 27.97 4.89 -0.67
CA ALA A 220 27.22 3.72 -1.09
C ALA A 220 26.60 3.91 -2.49
N ILE A 221 26.07 5.09 -2.78
CA ILE A 221 25.51 5.43 -4.10
C ILE A 221 26.56 5.35 -5.21
N ARG A 222 27.77 5.89 -4.97
CA ARG A 222 28.86 5.83 -5.94
C ARG A 222 29.24 4.40 -6.32
N LYS A 223 29.08 3.44 -5.40
CA LYS A 223 29.31 2.01 -5.68
C LYS A 223 28.25 1.43 -6.62
N LEU A 224 27.03 1.98 -6.67
CA LEU A 224 25.91 1.41 -7.41
C LEU A 224 25.93 1.69 -8.93
N ARG A 225 26.79 2.60 -9.42
CA ARG A 225 26.91 2.98 -10.85
C ARG A 225 25.58 3.35 -11.56
N VAL A 226 24.56 3.75 -10.82
CA VAL A 226 23.26 4.21 -11.36
C VAL A 226 23.10 5.71 -11.22
N HIS A 227 22.16 6.30 -11.97
CA HIS A 227 21.74 7.67 -11.71
C HIS A 227 20.95 7.69 -10.40
N ALA A 228 21.44 8.44 -9.41
CA ALA A 228 20.74 8.66 -8.16
C ALA A 228 20.31 10.12 -8.08
N TYR A 229 19.02 10.37 -7.93
CA TYR A 229 18.51 11.72 -7.76
C TYR A 229 18.41 12.08 -6.28
N PHE A 230 19.19 13.06 -5.85
CA PHE A 230 18.98 13.79 -4.60
C PHE A 230 18.32 15.11 -4.96
N ALA A 231 17.08 15.34 -4.51
CA ALA A 231 16.69 16.73 -4.28
C ALA A 231 17.51 17.28 -3.08
N PRO A 232 17.90 18.55 -3.12
CA PRO A 232 18.82 19.15 -2.15
C PRO A 232 18.29 19.05 -0.71
N VAL A 233 19.22 19.04 0.24
CA VAL A 233 18.96 18.93 1.68
C VAL A 233 17.91 19.95 2.11
N THR A 234 16.71 19.50 2.47
CA THR A 234 15.71 20.33 3.14
C THR A 234 16.29 20.72 4.51
N PRO A 235 16.28 22.00 4.92
CA PRO A 235 16.90 22.43 6.18
C PRO A 235 16.30 21.66 7.38
N PRO A 236 17.10 21.40 8.43
CA PRO A 236 16.71 20.49 9.50
C PRO A 236 15.45 21.01 10.21
N ALA A 237 14.40 20.20 10.22
CA ALA A 237 13.27 20.42 11.12
C ALA A 237 13.74 20.20 12.55
N GLY A 238 13.70 21.26 13.36
CA GLY A 238 14.04 21.23 14.78
C GLY A 238 13.33 20.11 15.53
N GLY A 239 14.03 19.57 16.53
CA GLY A 239 13.63 18.39 17.29
C GLY A 239 12.17 18.42 17.76
N ALA A 240 11.34 17.59 17.14
CA ALA A 240 10.04 17.21 17.64
C ALA A 240 9.87 15.70 17.39
N ALA A 241 9.30 15.00 18.37
CA ALA A 241 9.08 13.56 18.35
C ALA A 241 8.48 13.08 17.01
N ARG A 242 9.09 12.03 16.44
CA ARG A 242 8.66 11.38 15.19
C ARG A 242 7.18 11.03 15.25
N THR A 243 6.35 11.82 14.57
CA THR A 243 4.94 11.52 14.37
C THR A 243 4.87 10.50 13.23
N ARG A 244 4.33 9.30 13.48
CA ARG A 244 4.01 8.35 12.41
C ARG A 244 2.96 9.00 11.50
N TYR A 245 3.39 9.51 10.36
CA TYR A 245 2.51 10.12 9.37
C TYR A 245 1.84 9.00 8.57
N CYS A 246 0.53 8.84 8.69
CA CYS A 246 -0.24 8.30 7.58
C CYS A 246 -0.17 9.35 6.46
N ARG A 247 0.70 9.12 5.48
CA ARG A 247 0.93 10.04 4.34
C ARG A 247 -0.24 10.11 3.36
N CYS A 248 -1.32 9.40 3.65
CA CYS A 248 -2.62 9.49 3.02
C CYS A 248 -3.22 10.92 2.96
N CYS A 249 -2.72 11.88 3.77
CA CYS A 249 -3.27 13.24 3.85
C CYS A 249 -2.40 14.37 3.24
N ASN A 250 -1.22 14.07 2.66
CA ASN A 250 -0.41 15.06 1.94
C ASN A 250 0.05 14.51 0.59
N ILE A 251 -0.92 14.39 -0.32
CA ILE A 251 -0.68 14.42 -1.76
C ILE A 251 -1.74 15.37 -2.32
N LEU A 252 -1.43 16.66 -2.32
CA LEU A 252 -1.80 17.51 -3.45
C LEU A 252 -0.84 17.17 -4.59
#